data_AF-A0A2B2C0I4-F1
#
_entry.id   AF-A0A2B2C0I4-F1
#
_cell.length_a   1.000
_cell.length_b   1.000
_cell.length_c   1.000
_cell.angle_alpha   90.00
_cell.angle_beta   90.00
_cell.angle_gamma   90.00
#
_symmetry.space_group_name_H-M   'P 1'
#
loop_
_entity.id
_entity.type
_entity.pdbx_description
1 polymer ?
#
loop_
_entity_poly.entity_id
_entity_poly.type
_entity_poly.pdbx_seq_one_letter_code
_entity_poly.pdbx_strand_id
1 'polypeptide(L)'
;MQMLKDGVLKLAGSVIAIGAFDGVHRGHQAVIKQAVEKSRDNQVPSVVYTFDPPPRNYFKGVQILTPIQEKVSRIAKLGVDYIIVASFDEWYATRPPEDFICELSKLNPVEVTVGADFHFGKNREGDVNYLEKYFHINITPPVYCKSGKLISSTRIRQLISDGDLQQSYSLLGL
;
A
#
# COMPACT_ATOMS: atom_id res chain seq x y z
N MET A 1 -9.19 14.78 -3.61
CA MET A 1 -9.26 13.31 -3.49
C MET A 1 -10.60 12.83 -4.00
N GLN A 2 -10.60 11.98 -5.03
CA GLN A 2 -11.77 11.22 -5.45
C GLN A 2 -11.58 9.76 -5.01
N MET A 3 -12.59 9.19 -4.34
CA MET A 3 -12.64 7.77 -4.00
C MET A 3 -13.52 7.08 -5.04
N LEU A 4 -12.96 6.16 -5.80
CA LEU A 4 -13.71 5.38 -6.79
C LEU A 4 -14.06 4.03 -6.19
N LYS A 5 -15.37 3.78 -6.03
CA LYS A 5 -15.93 2.43 -5.92
C LYS A 5 -16.54 2.10 -7.28
N ASP A 6 -16.08 1.01 -7.89
CA ASP A 6 -16.69 0.39 -9.07
C ASP A 6 -16.66 1.18 -10.40
N GLY A 7 -15.78 2.19 -10.51
CA GLY A 7 -15.52 2.94 -11.76
C GLY A 7 -14.08 2.75 -12.26
N VAL A 8 -13.90 2.68 -13.59
CA VAL A 8 -12.56 2.60 -14.21
C VAL A 8 -11.90 3.97 -14.17
N LEU A 9 -10.95 4.17 -13.25
CA LEU A 9 -10.06 5.33 -13.27
C LEU A 9 -9.22 5.26 -14.55
N LYS A 10 -9.32 6.26 -15.42
CA LYS A 10 -8.46 6.42 -16.59
C LYS A 10 -7.61 7.67 -16.42
N LEU A 11 -6.30 7.50 -16.45
CA LEU A 11 -5.31 8.56 -16.34
C LEU A 11 -4.42 8.55 -17.58
N ALA A 12 -3.89 9.69 -18.02
CA ALA A 12 -2.90 9.74 -19.10
C ALA A 12 -1.51 9.25 -18.65
N GLY A 13 -1.24 9.34 -17.35
CA GLY A 13 -0.03 8.86 -16.67
C GLY A 13 -0.27 8.86 -15.16
N SER A 14 0.46 8.05 -14.39
CA SER A 14 0.38 8.08 -12.93
C SER A 14 1.65 7.59 -12.23
N VAL A 15 1.86 8.03 -10.99
CA VAL A 15 2.79 7.36 -10.07
C VAL A 15 1.98 6.61 -9.02
N ILE A 16 2.23 5.31 -8.87
CA ILE A 16 1.39 4.43 -8.07
C ILE A 16 2.15 3.93 -6.84
N ALA A 17 1.65 4.18 -5.64
CA ALA A 17 2.07 3.47 -4.43
C ALA A 17 1.16 2.26 -4.17
N ILE A 18 1.74 1.06 -4.00
CA ILE A 18 0.97 -0.17 -3.80
C ILE A 18 1.24 -0.78 -2.42
N GLY A 19 0.18 -1.18 -1.72
CA GLY A 19 0.33 -1.90 -0.45
C GLY A 19 -0.97 -2.12 0.32
N ALA A 20 -0.94 -3.06 1.25
CA ALA A 20 -2.06 -3.31 2.17
C ALA A 20 -2.36 -2.10 3.07
N PHE A 21 -1.33 -1.32 3.39
CA PHE A 21 -1.37 -0.09 4.17
C PHE A 21 -2.15 -0.16 5.50
N ASP A 22 -2.32 -1.35 6.07
CA ASP A 22 -3.01 -1.54 7.35
C ASP A 22 -2.23 -0.90 8.50
N GLY A 23 -2.87 0.02 9.22
CA GLY A 23 -2.21 0.86 10.21
C GLY A 23 -1.64 2.18 9.67
N VAL A 24 -1.48 2.35 8.34
CA VAL A 24 -0.83 3.51 7.70
C VAL A 24 0.39 4.01 8.50
N HIS A 25 1.21 3.07 8.98
CA HIS A 25 2.31 3.37 9.89
C HIS A 25 3.44 4.13 9.21
N ARG A 26 4.44 4.61 9.96
CA ARG A 26 5.54 5.42 9.40
C ARG A 26 6.24 4.79 8.18
N GLY A 27 6.40 3.46 8.17
CA GLY A 27 6.84 2.72 6.96
C GLY A 27 5.93 2.93 5.74
N HIS A 28 4.62 2.68 5.85
CA HIS A 28 3.64 2.95 4.78
C HIS A 28 3.62 4.41 4.36
N GLN A 29 3.71 5.33 5.32
CA GLN A 29 3.75 6.77 5.03
C GLN A 29 4.96 7.14 4.18
N ALA A 30 6.11 6.48 4.38
CA ALA A 30 7.29 6.70 3.55
C ALA A 30 7.05 6.26 2.09
N VAL A 31 6.48 5.07 1.88
CA VAL A 31 6.12 4.57 0.53
C VAL A 31 5.19 5.56 -0.18
N ILE A 32 4.13 5.98 0.51
CA ILE A 32 3.12 6.87 -0.06
C ILE A 32 3.70 8.26 -0.35
N LYS A 33 4.47 8.84 0.59
CA LYS A 33 5.09 10.16 0.39
C LYS A 33 6.07 10.15 -0.77
N GLN A 34 6.86 9.09 -0.92
CA GLN A 34 7.79 8.97 -2.03
C GLN A 34 7.05 8.92 -3.37
N ALA A 35 5.93 8.20 -3.47
CA ALA A 35 5.10 8.21 -4.67
C ALA A 35 4.50 9.60 -4.96
N VAL A 36 4.08 10.34 -3.93
CA VAL A 36 3.57 11.72 -4.07
C VAL A 36 4.67 12.68 -4.54
N GLU A 37 5.90 12.55 -4.02
CA GLU A 37 7.05 13.33 -4.48
C GLU A 37 7.36 13.04 -5.96
N LYS A 38 7.42 11.75 -6.32
CA LYS A 38 7.67 11.30 -7.70
C LYS A 38 6.58 11.71 -8.67
N SER A 39 5.31 11.74 -8.23
CA SER A 39 4.21 12.19 -9.09
C SER A 39 4.35 13.66 -9.45
N ARG A 40 4.80 14.50 -8.50
CA ARG A 40 5.08 15.93 -8.73
C ARG A 40 6.25 16.12 -9.68
N ASP A 41 7.34 15.37 -9.49
CA ASP A 41 8.51 15.42 -10.38
C ASP A 41 8.15 15.07 -11.83
N ASN A 42 7.28 14.06 -12.00
CA ASN A 42 6.81 13.60 -13.31
C ASN A 42 5.59 14.38 -13.85
N GLN A 43 5.05 15.34 -13.09
CA GLN A 43 3.84 16.10 -13.45
C GLN A 43 2.62 15.22 -13.79
N VAL A 44 2.49 14.08 -13.10
CA VAL A 44 1.34 13.16 -13.23
C VAL A 44 0.66 12.95 -11.86
N PRO A 45 -0.61 12.54 -11.81
CA PRO A 45 -1.28 12.25 -10.56
C PRO A 45 -0.64 11.09 -9.77
N SER A 46 -0.69 11.22 -8.44
CA SER A 46 -0.38 10.14 -7.50
C SER A 46 -1.59 9.25 -7.24
N VAL A 47 -1.38 7.94 -7.25
CA VAL A 47 -2.40 6.94 -6.95
C VAL A 47 -1.92 6.05 -5.81
N VAL A 48 -2.72 5.89 -4.77
CA VAL A 48 -2.53 4.83 -3.78
C VAL A 48 -3.45 3.67 -4.12
N TYR A 49 -2.87 2.50 -4.38
CA TYR A 49 -3.57 1.25 -4.59
C TYR A 49 -3.52 0.40 -3.32
N THR A 50 -4.67 0.18 -2.68
CA THR A 50 -4.77 -0.56 -1.43
C THR A 50 -5.92 -1.55 -1.43
N PHE A 51 -6.06 -2.30 -0.33
CA PHE A 51 -6.91 -3.48 -0.24
C PHE A 51 -7.78 -3.44 1.00
N ASP A 52 -9.03 -3.88 0.88
CA ASP A 52 -9.95 -4.06 1.99
C ASP A 52 -10.77 -5.36 1.85
N PRO A 53 -10.72 -6.28 2.84
CA PRO A 53 -9.85 -6.25 4.02
C PRO A 53 -8.36 -6.33 3.64
N PRO A 54 -7.43 -5.98 4.54
CA PRO A 54 -6.01 -6.21 4.30
C PRO A 54 -5.72 -7.70 4.03
N PRO A 55 -4.86 -8.09 3.07
CA PRO A 55 -4.64 -9.49 2.71
C PRO A 55 -4.25 -10.40 3.87
N ARG A 56 -3.45 -9.90 4.82
CA ARG A 56 -3.10 -10.67 6.02
C ARG A 56 -4.31 -10.93 6.92
N ASN A 57 -5.26 -10.00 7.02
CA ASN A 57 -6.51 -10.23 7.74
C ASN A 57 -7.32 -11.30 7.01
N TYR A 58 -7.46 -11.21 5.69
CA TYR A 58 -8.15 -12.24 4.89
C TYR A 58 -7.54 -13.64 5.08
N PHE A 59 -6.23 -13.80 4.93
CA PHE A 59 -5.58 -15.11 4.99
C PHE A 59 -5.39 -15.68 6.40
N LYS A 60 -5.23 -14.83 7.43
CA LYS A 60 -4.80 -15.26 8.77
C LYS A 60 -5.72 -14.81 9.89
N GLY A 61 -6.80 -14.09 9.59
CA GLY A 61 -7.69 -13.53 10.61
C GLY A 61 -7.02 -12.54 11.57
N VAL A 62 -5.85 -11.98 11.22
CA VAL A 62 -5.17 -11.03 12.11
C VAL A 62 -6.00 -9.77 12.28
N GLN A 63 -5.95 -9.16 13.46
CA GLN A 63 -6.65 -7.91 13.74
C GLN A 63 -6.32 -6.82 12.70
N ILE A 64 -7.36 -6.16 12.19
CA ILE A 64 -7.22 -4.96 11.36
C ILE A 64 -6.76 -3.80 12.25
N LEU A 65 -5.66 -3.16 11.91
CA LEU A 65 -5.09 -2.07 12.72
C LEU A 65 -5.83 -0.75 12.54
N THR A 66 -6.40 -0.52 11.35
CA THR A 66 -7.08 0.73 11.04
C THR A 66 -8.33 0.46 10.20
N PRO A 67 -9.53 0.82 10.66
CA PRO A 67 -10.76 0.69 9.86
C PRO A 67 -10.64 1.41 8.52
N ILE A 68 -11.34 0.92 7.49
CA ILE A 68 -11.20 1.43 6.12
C ILE A 68 -11.38 2.95 6.00
N GLN A 69 -12.38 3.52 6.69
CA GLN A 69 -12.63 4.97 6.67
C GLN A 69 -11.44 5.78 7.22
N GLU A 70 -10.84 5.31 8.31
CA GLU A 70 -9.66 5.94 8.90
C GLU A 70 -8.42 5.71 8.02
N LYS A 71 -8.26 4.52 7.42
CA LYS A 71 -7.17 4.20 6.49
C LYS A 71 -7.18 5.19 5.31
N VAL A 72 -8.35 5.38 4.69
CA VAL A 72 -8.53 6.35 3.59
C VAL A 72 -8.25 7.77 4.07
N SER A 73 -8.80 8.20 5.21
CA SER A 73 -8.55 9.54 5.77
C SER A 73 -7.07 9.81 6.01
N ARG A 74 -6.35 8.83 6.55
CA ARG A 74 -4.91 8.94 6.86
C ARG A 74 -4.05 8.95 5.60
N ILE A 75 -4.39 8.15 4.60
CA ILE A 75 -3.73 8.19 3.28
C ILE A 75 -3.96 9.54 2.61
N ALA A 76 -5.19 10.07 2.64
CA ALA A 76 -5.53 11.35 2.03
C ALA A 76 -4.69 12.51 2.59
N LYS A 77 -4.44 12.52 3.91
CA LYS A 77 -3.60 13.52 4.59
C LYS A 77 -2.13 13.52 4.13
N LEU A 78 -1.69 12.50 3.41
CA LEU A 78 -0.34 12.43 2.85
C LEU A 78 -0.21 13.15 1.50
N GLY A 79 -1.30 13.73 0.97
CA GLY A 79 -1.29 14.54 -0.24
C GLY A 79 -1.46 13.75 -1.54
N VAL A 80 -2.14 12.60 -1.47
CA VAL A 80 -2.42 11.73 -2.62
C VAL A 80 -3.62 12.24 -3.42
N ASP A 81 -3.56 12.15 -4.75
CA ASP A 81 -4.63 12.60 -5.64
C ASP A 81 -5.82 11.61 -5.68
N TYR A 82 -5.50 10.32 -5.86
CA TYR A 82 -6.47 9.23 -5.97
C TYR A 82 -6.16 8.05 -5.03
N ILE A 83 -7.21 7.46 -4.47
CA ILE A 83 -7.10 6.23 -3.68
C ILE A 83 -8.03 5.18 -4.29
N ILE A 84 -7.44 4.05 -4.68
CA ILE A 84 -8.15 2.85 -5.11
C ILE A 84 -8.15 1.87 -3.95
N VAL A 85 -9.34 1.42 -3.56
CA VAL A 85 -9.52 0.37 -2.55
C VAL A 85 -10.11 -0.85 -3.26
N ALA A 86 -9.26 -1.83 -3.55
CA ALA A 86 -9.69 -3.09 -4.11
C ALA A 86 -10.31 -3.97 -3.02
N SER A 87 -11.47 -4.56 -3.31
CA SER A 87 -12.06 -5.60 -2.48
C SER A 87 -11.16 -6.84 -2.52
N PHE A 88 -10.62 -7.24 -1.37
CA PHE A 88 -9.75 -8.41 -1.27
C PHE A 88 -10.56 -9.62 -0.83
N ASP A 89 -11.12 -10.32 -1.80
CA ASP A 89 -11.94 -11.51 -1.65
C ASP A 89 -11.27 -12.77 -2.25
N GLU A 90 -12.00 -13.88 -2.31
CA GLU A 90 -11.52 -15.13 -2.88
C GLU A 90 -11.10 -14.97 -4.35
N TRP A 91 -11.85 -14.19 -5.12
CA TRP A 91 -11.51 -13.90 -6.50
C TRP A 91 -10.16 -13.18 -6.57
N TYR A 92 -9.96 -12.12 -5.79
CA TYR A 92 -8.68 -11.40 -5.78
C TYR A 92 -7.51 -12.28 -5.30
N ALA A 93 -7.74 -13.11 -4.29
CA ALA A 93 -6.72 -14.00 -3.71
C ALA A 93 -6.27 -15.13 -4.65
N THR A 94 -7.09 -15.52 -5.62
CA THR A 94 -6.82 -16.63 -6.54
C THR A 94 -6.33 -16.21 -7.92
N ARG A 95 -6.28 -14.89 -8.20
CA ARG A 95 -5.80 -14.35 -9.47
C ARG A 95 -4.30 -14.54 -9.67
N PRO A 96 -3.85 -14.92 -10.87
CA PRO A 96 -2.43 -14.99 -11.19
C PRO A 96 -1.80 -13.58 -11.23
N PRO A 97 -0.47 -13.44 -11.06
CA PRO A 97 0.19 -12.13 -11.02
C PRO A 97 -0.04 -11.29 -12.29
N GLU A 98 -0.16 -11.91 -13.46
CA GLU A 98 -0.42 -11.26 -14.75
C GLU A 98 -1.70 -10.42 -14.73
N ASP A 99 -2.74 -10.89 -14.04
CA ASP A 99 -4.00 -10.17 -13.93
C ASP A 99 -3.83 -8.86 -13.16
N PHE A 100 -2.97 -8.84 -12.14
CA PHE A 100 -2.67 -7.62 -11.38
C PHE A 100 -1.82 -6.65 -12.21
N ILE A 101 -0.89 -7.16 -13.02
CA ILE A 101 -0.16 -6.32 -14.00
C ILE A 101 -1.13 -5.66 -14.97
N CYS A 102 -2.03 -6.43 -15.57
CA CYS A 102 -3.05 -5.90 -16.50
C CYS A 102 -3.95 -4.85 -15.84
N GLU A 103 -4.28 -5.03 -14.57
CA GLU A 103 -5.05 -4.07 -13.79
C GLU A 103 -4.28 -2.77 -13.54
N LEU A 104 -3.02 -2.86 -13.11
CA LEU A 104 -2.14 -1.69 -12.92
C LEU A 104 -1.90 -0.93 -14.22
N SER A 105 -1.70 -1.63 -15.34
CA SER A 105 -1.45 -1.02 -16.65
C SER A 105 -2.58 -0.09 -17.11
N LYS A 106 -3.83 -0.31 -16.65
CA LYS A 106 -4.98 0.57 -16.98
C LYS A 106 -4.84 1.97 -16.38
N LEU A 107 -3.97 2.14 -15.39
CA LEU A 107 -3.67 3.40 -14.73
C LEU A 107 -2.52 4.16 -15.41
N ASN A 108 -1.94 3.59 -16.48
CA ASN A 108 -0.80 4.15 -17.21
C ASN A 108 0.35 4.58 -16.28
N PRO A 109 0.91 3.66 -15.48
CA PRO A 109 1.98 4.00 -14.55
C PRO A 109 3.23 4.47 -15.29
N VAL A 110 3.74 5.65 -14.92
CA VAL A 110 5.10 6.08 -15.28
C VAL A 110 6.12 5.49 -14.30
N GLU A 111 5.71 5.30 -13.05
CA GLU A 111 6.53 4.72 -11.98
C GLU A 111 5.62 4.04 -10.94
N VAL A 112 6.09 2.92 -10.38
CA VAL A 112 5.41 2.19 -9.31
C VAL A 112 6.32 2.16 -8.08
N THR A 113 5.82 2.63 -6.95
CA THR A 113 6.52 2.66 -5.67
C THR A 113 5.99 1.60 -4.71
N VAL A 114 6.88 0.77 -4.18
CA VAL A 114 6.55 -0.33 -3.25
C VAL A 114 7.60 -0.47 -2.14
N GLY A 115 7.24 -1.18 -1.06
CA GLY A 115 8.22 -1.67 -0.10
C GLY A 115 8.99 -2.87 -0.63
N ALA A 116 10.22 -3.08 -0.14
CA ALA A 116 11.10 -4.17 -0.59
C ALA A 116 10.53 -5.59 -0.39
N ASP A 117 9.57 -5.78 0.53
CA ASP A 117 8.93 -7.07 0.82
C ASP A 117 7.57 -7.24 0.11
N PHE A 118 7.25 -6.39 -0.88
CA PHE A 118 5.97 -6.45 -1.59
C PHE A 118 5.85 -7.72 -2.43
N HIS A 119 4.69 -8.39 -2.31
CA HIS A 119 4.32 -9.56 -3.10
C HIS A 119 2.83 -9.50 -3.44
N PHE A 120 2.45 -10.13 -4.55
CA PHE A 120 1.10 -10.14 -5.09
C PHE A 120 0.84 -11.41 -5.91
N GLY A 121 -0.39 -11.55 -6.41
CA GLY A 121 -0.83 -12.72 -7.14
C GLY A 121 -1.03 -13.95 -6.25
N LYS A 122 -1.67 -14.96 -6.82
CA LYS A 122 -1.89 -16.27 -6.21
C LYS A 122 -0.56 -16.82 -5.68
N ASN A 123 -0.60 -17.40 -4.48
CA ASN A 123 0.56 -17.98 -3.81
C ASN A 123 1.77 -17.04 -3.64
N ARG A 124 1.60 -15.72 -3.78
CA ARG A 124 2.69 -14.73 -3.76
C ARG A 124 3.72 -14.95 -4.88
N GLU A 125 3.28 -15.44 -6.04
CA GLU A 125 4.13 -15.68 -7.22
C GLU A 125 4.65 -14.39 -7.86
N GLY A 126 3.99 -13.26 -7.63
CA GLY A 126 4.49 -11.93 -7.99
C GLY A 126 5.29 -11.30 -6.85
N ASP A 127 6.48 -10.78 -7.18
CA ASP A 127 7.35 -10.01 -6.29
C ASP A 127 7.81 -8.70 -6.96
N VAL A 128 8.72 -7.97 -6.32
CA VAL A 128 9.26 -6.72 -6.87
C VAL A 128 9.98 -6.95 -8.21
N ASN A 129 10.75 -8.04 -8.35
CA ASN A 129 11.43 -8.39 -9.60
C ASN A 129 10.42 -8.69 -10.73
N TYR A 130 9.27 -9.26 -10.38
CA TYR A 130 8.18 -9.49 -11.32
C TYR A 130 7.64 -8.15 -11.85
N LEU A 131 7.43 -7.16 -10.97
CA LEU A 131 6.97 -5.82 -11.38
C LEU A 131 7.97 -5.10 -12.30
N GLU A 132 9.27 -5.24 -12.03
CA GLU A 132 10.35 -4.61 -12.82
C GLU A 132 10.37 -5.03 -14.29
N LYS A 133 9.77 -6.19 -14.63
CA LYS A 133 9.63 -6.63 -16.03
C LYS A 133 8.64 -5.77 -16.82
N TYR A 134 7.74 -5.05 -16.14
CA TYR A 134 6.62 -4.36 -16.76
C TYR A 134 6.61 -2.84 -16.49
N PHE A 135 7.16 -2.40 -15.36
CA PHE A 135 7.10 -1.00 -14.93
C PHE A 135 8.44 -0.51 -14.40
N HIS A 136 8.65 0.80 -14.43
CA HIS A 136 9.74 1.42 -13.67
C HIS A 136 9.40 1.36 -12.17
N ILE A 137 10.26 0.69 -11.38
CA ILE A 137 10.01 0.47 -9.96
C ILE A 137 10.91 1.34 -9.11
N ASN A 138 10.30 1.93 -8.08
CA ASN A 138 11.00 2.62 -7.03
C ASN A 138 10.74 1.91 -5.69
N ILE A 139 11.82 1.38 -5.11
CA ILE A 139 11.74 0.60 -3.88
C ILE A 139 12.01 1.53 -2.70
N THR A 140 11.02 1.70 -1.82
CA THR A 140 11.19 2.48 -0.60
C THR A 140 11.93 1.65 0.45
N PRO A 141 13.02 2.18 1.03
CA PRO A 141 13.73 1.50 2.11
C PRO A 141 12.84 1.30 3.35
N PRO A 142 13.05 0.23 4.12
CA PRO A 142 12.34 0.02 5.38
C PRO A 142 12.61 1.14 6.38
N VAL A 143 11.58 1.51 7.14
CA VAL A 143 11.69 2.54 8.20
C VAL A 143 11.91 1.86 9.55
N TYR A 144 12.88 2.38 10.30
CA TYR A 144 13.22 1.92 11.65
C TYR A 144 12.85 2.99 12.68
N CYS A 145 12.43 2.58 13.88
CA CYS A 145 12.20 3.52 14.98
C CYS A 145 13.53 3.97 15.61
N LYS A 146 13.47 4.94 16.53
CA LYS A 146 14.66 5.49 17.21
C LYS A 146 15.55 4.43 17.87
N SER A 147 14.96 3.32 18.33
CA SER A 147 15.69 2.17 18.89
C SER A 147 16.23 1.17 17.86
N GLY A 148 16.26 1.53 16.57
CA GLY A 148 16.81 0.69 15.49
C GLY A 148 15.94 -0.50 15.09
N LYS A 149 14.73 -0.65 15.64
CA LYS A 149 13.83 -1.76 15.31
C LYS A 149 12.91 -1.41 14.13
N LEU A 150 12.71 -2.36 13.22
CA LEU A 150 11.83 -2.21 12.04
C LEU A 150 10.41 -1.81 12.46
N ILE A 151 9.80 -0.88 11.70
CA ILE A 151 8.39 -0.51 11.82
C ILE A 151 7.57 -1.34 10.83
N SER A 152 6.66 -2.18 11.33
CA SER A 152 5.77 -3.01 10.50
C SER A 152 4.43 -3.26 11.19
N SER A 153 3.38 -3.55 10.42
CA SER A 153 2.07 -3.93 10.97
C SER A 153 2.14 -5.17 11.86
N THR A 154 3.08 -6.11 11.62
CA THR A 154 3.28 -7.28 12.50
C THR A 154 3.67 -6.82 13.90
N ARG A 155 4.67 -5.95 13.99
CA ARG A 155 5.17 -5.45 15.27
C ARG A 155 4.14 -4.59 15.97
N ILE A 156 3.39 -3.77 15.23
CA ILE A 156 2.33 -2.95 15.82
C ILE A 156 1.24 -3.81 16.44
N ARG A 157 0.81 -4.89 15.76
CA ARG A 157 -0.15 -5.85 16.34
C ARG A 157 0.40 -6.51 17.59
N GLN A 158 1.68 -6.87 17.60
CA GLN A 158 2.32 -7.44 18.79
C GLN A 158 2.30 -6.45 19.97
N LEU A 159 2.70 -5.20 19.75
CA LEU A 159 2.67 -4.16 20.78
C LEU A 159 1.27 -3.92 21.34
N ILE A 160 0.25 -3.92 20.47
CA ILE A 160 -1.15 -3.81 20.90
C ILE A 160 -1.56 -5.02 21.76
N SER A 161 -1.18 -6.24 21.33
CA SER A 161 -1.46 -7.47 22.09
C SER A 161 -0.76 -7.48 23.46
N ASP A 162 0.43 -6.88 23.55
CA ASP A 162 1.23 -6.81 24.78
C ASP A 162 0.80 -5.63 25.68
N GLY A 163 -0.17 -4.81 25.25
CA GLY A 163 -0.64 -3.64 25.99
C GLY A 163 0.23 -2.38 25.88
N ASP A 164 1.29 -2.41 25.06
CA ASP A 164 2.17 -1.24 24.80
C ASP A 164 1.57 -0.31 23.74
N LEU A 165 0.46 0.33 24.11
CA LEU A 165 -0.28 1.24 23.23
C LEU A 165 0.55 2.47 22.86
N GLN A 166 1.33 3.01 23.80
CA GLN A 166 2.15 4.21 23.57
C GLN A 166 3.17 3.98 22.46
N GLN A 167 3.90 2.85 22.49
CA GLN A 167 4.83 2.53 21.41
C GLN A 167 4.08 2.27 20.11
N SER A 168 2.94 1.59 20.15
CA SER A 168 2.12 1.34 18.96
C SER A 168 1.71 2.63 18.23
N TYR A 169 1.22 3.64 18.96
CA TYR A 169 0.82 4.94 18.41
C TYR A 169 2.01 5.70 17.82
N SER A 170 3.15 5.70 18.52
CA SER A 170 4.38 6.28 18.00
C SER A 170 4.79 5.67 16.65
N LEU A 171 4.67 4.34 16.50
CA LEU A 171 4.98 3.64 15.24
C LEU A 171 3.95 3.92 14.14
N LEU A 172 2.68 4.07 14.51
CA LEU A 172 1.59 4.48 13.62
C LEU A 172 1.77 5.95 13.16
N GLY A 173 2.51 6.76 13.91
CA GLY A 173 2.63 8.20 13.66
C GLY A 173 1.39 8.97 14.14
N LEU A 174 0.81 8.49 15.24
CA LEU A 174 -0.27 9.12 15.99
C LEU A 174 0.29 9.78 17.25
#